data_AF-A0AB39T852-F1
#
_entry.id   AF-A0AB39T852-F1
#
_cell.length_a   1.000
_cell.length_b   1.000
_cell.length_c   1.000
_cell.angle_alpha   90.00
_cell.angle_beta   90.00
_cell.angle_gamma   90.00
#
_symmetry.space_group_name_H-M   'P 1'
#
loop_
_entity.id
_entity.type
_entity.pdbx_description
1 polymer ?
#
loop_
_entity_poly.entity_id
_entity_poly.type
_entity_poly.pdbx_seq_one_letter_code
_entity_poly.pdbx_strand_id
1 'polypeptide(L)'
;MPVPYTPLDLVSAASPVGEHLHHDFLVDGRPLLHRLDETDGFDTVSPLAADLPPTVRPEHAHRLLLADGTRQVIHSCPDCEDPGCGTVTAVVAREGSDVVWRDFAWQTGPAVDLVREGYPGVGPYRFHGAGYRSVLLRLLESSACRRVA
;
A
#
# COMPACT_ATOMS: atom_id res chain seq x y z
N MET A 1 17.34 19.18 -10.33
CA MET A 1 17.83 18.39 -9.17
C MET A 1 17.14 17.04 -9.24
N PRO A 2 17.85 15.89 -9.19
CA PRO A 2 17.18 14.59 -9.17
C PRO A 2 16.34 14.52 -7.88
N VAL A 3 15.06 14.21 -8.03
CA VAL A 3 14.17 13.96 -6.89
C VAL A 3 14.78 12.79 -6.11
N PRO A 4 15.08 12.92 -4.80
CA PRO A 4 15.69 11.84 -4.06
C PRO A 4 14.78 10.61 -4.12
N TYR A 5 15.38 9.44 -4.41
CA TYR A 5 14.65 8.18 -4.36
C TYR A 5 14.10 7.98 -2.95
N THR A 6 12.82 7.72 -2.86
CA THR A 6 12.18 7.33 -1.62
C THR A 6 12.57 5.88 -1.32
N PRO A 7 13.17 5.57 -0.16
CA PRO A 7 13.41 4.19 0.21
C PRO A 7 12.06 3.51 0.47
N LEU A 8 11.91 2.31 -0.10
CA LEU A 8 10.78 1.42 0.18
C LEU A 8 11.29 0.22 0.96
N ASP A 9 10.61 -0.12 2.04
CA ASP A 9 10.79 -1.39 2.73
C ASP A 9 9.44 -2.02 3.09
N LEU A 10 9.48 -3.21 3.67
CA LEU A 10 8.33 -3.95 4.16
C LEU A 10 8.53 -4.22 5.64
N VAL A 11 7.56 -3.81 6.46
CA VAL A 11 7.51 -4.20 7.87
C VAL A 11 6.40 -5.20 8.07
N SER A 12 6.73 -6.30 8.74
CA SER A 12 5.74 -7.26 9.24
C SER A 12 5.49 -6.95 10.72
N ALA A 13 4.26 -6.62 11.06
CA ALA A 13 3.83 -6.43 12.45
C ALA A 13 2.87 -7.56 12.83
N ALA A 14 2.98 -8.06 14.06
CA ALA A 14 1.93 -8.90 14.62
C ALA A 14 0.71 -8.02 14.86
N SER A 15 -0.47 -8.44 14.37
CA SER A 15 -1.70 -7.72 14.66
C SER A 15 -2.00 -7.78 16.16
N PRO A 16 -2.41 -6.68 16.81
CA PRO A 16 -2.81 -6.70 18.22
C PRO A 16 -4.10 -7.51 18.46
N VAL A 17 -4.88 -7.81 17.40
CA VAL A 17 -6.20 -8.45 17.49
C VAL A 17 -6.21 -9.89 16.95
N GLY A 18 -5.07 -10.48 16.58
CA GLY A 18 -5.01 -11.89 16.17
C GLY A 18 -3.63 -12.42 15.78
N GLU A 19 -3.54 -13.73 15.50
CA GLU A 19 -2.31 -14.44 15.08
C GLU A 19 -1.84 -14.09 13.65
N HIS A 20 -2.50 -13.15 12.99
CA HIS A 20 -2.18 -12.72 11.64
C HIS A 20 -1.06 -11.68 11.66
N LEU A 21 0.04 -11.98 10.95
CA LEU A 21 1.07 -11.01 10.62
C LEU A 21 0.52 -10.07 9.53
N HIS A 22 0.40 -8.79 9.87
CA HIS A 22 0.09 -7.72 8.92
C HIS A 22 1.40 -7.26 8.27
N HIS A 23 1.36 -6.93 6.99
CA HIS A 23 2.46 -6.28 6.28
C HIS A 23 2.09 -4.86 5.90
N ASP A 24 2.98 -3.90 6.16
CA ASP A 24 2.88 -2.53 5.69
C ASP A 24 4.14 -2.12 4.93
N PHE A 25 3.97 -1.22 3.97
CA PHE A 25 5.06 -0.61 3.22
C PHE A 25 5.63 0.56 4.01
N LEU A 26 6.94 0.51 4.26
CA LEU A 26 7.68 1.65 4.80
C LEU A 26 8.10 2.55 3.65
N VAL A 27 7.48 3.70 3.54
CA VAL A 27 7.84 4.76 2.58
C VAL A 27 8.63 5.82 3.33
N ASP A 28 9.89 6.02 2.96
CA ASP A 28 10.80 6.93 3.67
C ASP A 28 10.99 6.55 5.15
N GLY A 29 11.06 5.24 5.42
CA GLY A 29 11.19 4.70 6.78
C GLY A 29 9.95 4.84 7.67
N ARG A 30 8.84 5.36 7.14
CA ARG A 30 7.57 5.48 7.85
C ARG A 30 6.49 4.56 7.26
N PRO A 31 5.64 3.94 8.09
CA PRO A 31 4.52 3.13 7.59
C PRO A 31 3.61 3.98 6.70
N LEU A 32 3.26 3.49 5.51
CA LEU A 32 2.39 4.21 4.58
C LEU A 32 1.05 4.50 5.24
N LEU A 33 0.51 3.53 5.98
CA LEU A 33 -0.72 3.71 6.73
C LEU A 33 -0.65 4.92 7.68
N HIS A 34 0.44 5.07 8.42
CA HIS A 34 0.64 6.21 9.31
C HIS A 34 0.68 7.55 8.55
N ARG A 35 1.24 7.59 7.33
CA ARG A 35 1.23 8.79 6.48
C ARG A 35 -0.18 9.14 5.99
N LEU A 36 -0.99 8.13 5.69
CA LEU A 36 -2.38 8.31 5.30
C LEU A 36 -3.18 8.86 6.49
N ASP A 37 -2.97 8.31 7.70
CA ASP A 37 -3.59 8.81 8.96
C ASP A 37 -3.24 10.27 9.26
N GLU A 38 -1.96 10.63 9.16
CA GLU A 38 -1.48 12.01 9.35
C GLU A 38 -2.15 13.00 8.38
N THR A 39 -2.53 12.52 7.18
CA THR A 39 -3.18 13.34 6.14
C THR A 39 -4.70 13.38 6.31
N ASP A 40 -5.30 12.28 6.78
CA ASP A 40 -6.74 12.10 7.02
C ASP A 40 -7.21 12.70 8.35
N GLY A 41 -6.51 13.70 8.90
CA GLY A 41 -6.83 14.34 10.19
C GLY A 41 -8.20 15.05 10.28
N PHE A 42 -9.21 14.62 9.51
CA PHE A 42 -10.51 15.22 9.32
C PHE A 42 -11.63 14.17 9.23
N ASP A 43 -12.12 13.72 10.40
CA ASP A 43 -13.48 13.20 10.68
C ASP A 43 -14.04 12.04 9.83
N THR A 44 -13.22 11.35 9.05
CA THR A 44 -13.55 10.03 8.49
C THR A 44 -13.12 8.96 9.47
N VAL A 45 -13.97 7.95 9.71
CA VAL A 45 -13.67 6.80 10.57
C VAL A 45 -12.33 6.23 10.08
N SER A 46 -11.24 6.49 10.82
CA SER A 46 -9.90 6.14 10.33
C SER A 46 -9.92 4.65 10.03
N PRO A 47 -9.58 4.23 8.81
CA PRO A 47 -9.54 2.81 8.47
C PRO A 47 -8.49 2.03 9.27
N LEU A 48 -7.65 2.76 10.01
CA LEU A 48 -6.65 2.25 10.94
C LEU A 48 -7.20 2.08 12.36
N ALA A 49 -8.34 2.70 12.64
CA ALA A 49 -9.14 2.45 13.84
C ALA A 49 -10.11 1.27 13.66
N ALA A 50 -10.17 0.67 12.46
CA ALA A 50 -10.86 -0.60 12.26
C ALA A 50 -10.12 -1.72 13.00
N ASP A 51 -10.87 -2.69 13.55
CA ASP A 51 -10.32 -3.83 14.31
C ASP A 51 -9.28 -4.64 13.51
N LEU A 52 -9.29 -4.50 12.17
CA LEU A 52 -8.35 -5.09 11.23
C LEU A 52 -7.80 -4.00 10.31
N PRO A 53 -6.58 -3.47 10.57
CA PRO A 53 -5.96 -2.51 9.67
C PRO A 53 -5.72 -3.15 8.29
N PRO A 54 -5.92 -2.38 7.20
CA PRO A 54 -5.73 -2.90 5.86
C PRO A 54 -4.26 -3.31 5.67
N THR A 55 -4.02 -4.48 5.07
CA THR A 55 -2.69 -5.07 4.92
C THR A 55 -2.30 -5.15 3.47
N VAL A 56 -0.98 -5.18 3.23
CA VAL A 56 -0.44 -5.57 1.92
C VAL A 56 -0.58 -7.07 1.77
N ARG A 57 -1.14 -7.50 0.65
CA ARG A 57 -1.32 -8.92 0.31
C ARG A 57 -0.37 -9.36 -0.81
N PRO A 58 0.09 -10.61 -0.80
CA PRO A 58 0.96 -11.15 -1.86
C PRO A 58 0.29 -11.12 -3.24
N GLU A 59 -1.04 -11.25 -3.31
CA GLU A 59 -1.78 -11.13 -4.58
C GLU A 59 -1.63 -9.72 -5.19
N HIS A 60 -1.57 -8.69 -4.36
CA HIS A 60 -1.29 -7.31 -4.80
C HIS A 60 0.16 -7.13 -5.22
N ALA A 61 1.11 -7.81 -4.58
CA ALA A 61 2.52 -7.73 -4.95
C ALA A 61 2.76 -8.13 -6.42
N HIS A 62 2.07 -9.16 -6.92
CA HIS A 62 2.17 -9.55 -8.32
C HIS A 62 1.58 -8.49 -9.26
N ARG A 63 0.44 -7.89 -8.91
CA ARG A 63 -0.16 -6.79 -9.69
C ARG A 63 0.74 -5.57 -9.72
N LEU A 64 1.32 -5.20 -8.58
CA LEU A 64 2.29 -4.11 -8.43
C LEU A 64 3.55 -4.33 -9.28
N LEU A 65 4.03 -5.58 -9.37
CA LEU A 65 5.15 -5.95 -10.24
C LEU A 65 4.81 -5.88 -11.74
N LEU A 66 3.53 -5.91 -12.12
CA LEU A 66 3.10 -5.81 -13.52
C LEU A 66 2.54 -4.43 -13.86
N ALA A 67 2.29 -3.59 -12.85
CA ALA A 67 1.67 -2.30 -13.01
C ALA A 67 2.52 -1.35 -13.86
N ASP A 68 1.85 -0.66 -14.77
CA ASP A 68 2.42 0.39 -15.58
C ASP A 68 1.36 1.44 -15.93
N GLY A 69 1.36 2.54 -15.19
CA GLY A 69 0.44 3.67 -15.36
C GLY A 69 -0.99 3.38 -14.92
N THR A 70 -1.22 2.26 -14.21
CA THR A 70 -2.55 1.81 -13.79
C THR A 70 -2.74 1.97 -12.29
N ARG A 71 -3.99 2.15 -11.86
CA ARG A 71 -4.36 2.18 -10.45
C ARG A 71 -4.32 0.77 -9.89
N GLN A 72 -3.54 0.58 -8.83
CA GLN A 72 -3.36 -0.69 -8.15
C GLN A 72 -3.78 -0.55 -6.70
N VAL A 73 -4.27 -1.67 -6.16
CA VAL A 73 -4.50 -1.81 -4.73
C VAL A 73 -3.16 -1.96 -4.04
N ILE A 74 -2.88 -1.07 -3.08
CA ILE A 74 -1.69 -1.14 -2.24
C ILE A 74 -2.02 -1.91 -0.96
N HIS A 75 -3.13 -1.55 -0.32
CA HIS A 75 -3.63 -2.18 0.91
C HIS A 75 -5.11 -2.50 0.77
N SER A 76 -5.53 -3.66 1.24
CA SER A 76 -6.93 -4.05 1.33
C SER A 76 -7.26 -4.58 2.71
N CYS A 77 -8.56 -4.72 3.01
CA CYS A 77 -8.98 -5.49 4.17
C CYS A 77 -8.41 -6.92 4.11
N PRO A 78 -7.82 -7.44 5.20
CA PRO A 78 -7.29 -8.80 5.27
C PRO A 78 -8.38 -9.88 5.24
N ASP A 79 -9.61 -9.55 5.63
CA ASP A 79 -10.69 -10.53 5.86
C ASP A 79 -11.58 -10.73 4.63
N CYS A 80 -12.12 -9.63 4.08
CA CYS A 80 -13.20 -9.71 3.09
C CYS A 80 -12.80 -9.35 1.64
N GLU A 81 -11.59 -8.81 1.42
CA GLU A 81 -11.14 -8.28 0.10
C GLU A 81 -12.13 -7.30 -0.58
N ASP A 82 -13.13 -6.84 0.17
CA ASP A 82 -14.23 -6.05 -0.36
C ASP A 82 -13.80 -4.57 -0.39
N PRO A 83 -13.86 -3.90 -1.55
CA PRO A 83 -13.62 -2.46 -1.61
C PRO A 83 -14.58 -1.68 -0.69
N GLY A 84 -15.77 -2.19 -0.39
CA GLY A 84 -16.72 -1.65 0.58
C GLY A 84 -16.23 -1.64 2.03
N CYS A 85 -15.27 -2.51 2.38
CA CYS A 85 -14.57 -2.44 3.67
C CYS A 85 -13.42 -1.42 3.66
N GLY A 86 -13.09 -0.91 2.48
CA GLY A 86 -12.12 0.14 2.28
C GLY A 86 -10.74 -0.39 1.88
N THR A 87 -10.21 0.21 0.82
CA THR A 87 -8.99 -0.24 0.15
C THR A 87 -8.15 0.97 -0.24
N VAL A 88 -6.86 0.97 0.09
CA VAL A 88 -5.93 2.01 -0.38
C VAL A 88 -5.49 1.66 -1.79
N THR A 89 -5.74 2.57 -2.72
CA THR A 89 -5.30 2.44 -4.11
C THR A 89 -4.36 3.58 -4.49
N ALA A 90 -3.40 3.30 -5.37
CA ALA A 90 -2.52 4.31 -5.93
C ALA A 90 -2.24 4.02 -7.41
N VAL A 91 -1.96 5.07 -8.18
CA VAL A 91 -1.47 4.92 -9.55
C VAL A 91 -0.01 4.55 -9.49
N VAL A 92 0.32 3.39 -10.04
CA VAL A 92 1.68 2.86 -10.10
C VAL A 92 2.16 2.96 -11.55
N ALA A 93 3.06 3.91 -11.80
CA ALA A 93 3.65 4.17 -13.11
C ALA A 93 5.12 3.74 -13.15
N ARG A 94 5.57 3.16 -14.26
CA ARG A 94 6.99 2.88 -14.47
C ARG A 94 7.63 3.98 -15.29
N GLU A 95 8.71 4.52 -14.77
CA GLU A 95 9.50 5.53 -15.45
C GLU A 95 10.92 4.99 -15.67
N GLY A 96 11.10 4.29 -16.79
CA GLY A 96 12.35 3.60 -17.10
C GLY A 96 12.62 2.46 -16.12
N SER A 97 13.68 2.60 -15.32
CA SER A 97 14.03 1.64 -14.26
C SER A 97 13.37 1.94 -12.91
N ASP A 98 12.62 3.03 -12.81
CA ASP A 98 12.03 3.48 -11.55
C ASP A 98 10.52 3.24 -11.52
N VAL A 99 9.96 3.22 -10.32
CA VAL A 99 8.53 3.07 -10.07
C VAL A 99 8.03 4.29 -9.31
N VAL A 100 6.97 4.92 -9.81
CA VAL A 100 6.36 6.10 -9.19
C VAL A 100 4.98 5.71 -8.69
N TRP A 101 4.74 5.95 -7.40
CA TRP A 101 3.40 5.87 -6.81
C TRP A 101 2.85 7.27 -6.63
N ARG A 102 1.66 7.52 -7.17
CA ARG A 102 0.97 8.81 -7.10
C ARG A 102 -0.54 8.61 -7.00
N ASP A 103 -1.27 9.70 -6.79
CA ASP A 103 -2.74 9.71 -6.78
C ASP A 103 -3.31 8.69 -5.77
N PHE A 104 -2.76 8.67 -4.56
CA PHE A 104 -3.25 7.81 -3.48
C PHE A 104 -4.70 8.17 -3.16
N ALA A 105 -5.55 7.15 -3.04
CA ALA A 105 -6.93 7.32 -2.64
C ALA A 105 -7.41 6.14 -1.82
N TRP A 106 -8.25 6.45 -0.86
CA TRP A 106 -9.12 5.49 -0.23
C TRP A 106 -10.24 5.13 -1.21
N GLN A 107 -10.55 3.85 -1.35
CA GLN A 107 -11.66 3.40 -2.19
C GLN A 107 -12.60 2.62 -1.31
N THR A 108 -13.82 3.15 -1.13
CA THR A 108 -14.91 2.46 -0.41
C THR A 108 -16.04 1.98 -1.33
N GLY A 109 -15.94 2.27 -2.63
CA GLY A 109 -16.99 2.02 -3.59
C GLY A 109 -16.49 1.48 -4.93
N PRO A 110 -17.40 1.32 -5.92
CA PRO A 110 -17.05 0.81 -7.25
C PRO A 110 -16.23 1.80 -8.08
N ALA A 111 -16.24 3.09 -7.73
CA ALA A 111 -15.45 4.14 -8.38
C ALA A 111 -14.66 4.91 -7.32
N VAL A 112 -13.45 5.33 -7.69
CA VAL A 112 -12.58 6.16 -6.84
C VAL A 112 -12.85 7.62 -7.15
N ASP A 113 -13.22 8.40 -6.13
CA ASP A 113 -13.32 9.85 -6.23
C ASP A 113 -12.08 10.50 -5.59
N LEU A 114 -11.12 10.93 -6.40
CA LEU A 114 -9.88 11.56 -5.91
C LEU A 114 -10.10 12.90 -5.20
N VAL A 115 -11.24 13.56 -5.39
CA VAL A 115 -11.53 14.83 -4.71
C VAL A 115 -12.00 14.57 -3.29
N ARG A 116 -12.73 13.48 -3.07
CA ARG A 116 -13.33 13.15 -1.78
C ARG A 116 -12.52 12.13 -0.98
N GLU A 117 -11.94 11.16 -1.67
CA GLU A 117 -11.24 10.02 -1.08
C GLU A 117 -9.74 10.03 -1.43
N GLY A 118 -9.28 11.00 -2.22
CA GLY A 118 -7.86 11.19 -2.48
C GLY A 118 -7.13 11.70 -1.24
N TYR A 119 -5.84 11.37 -1.13
CA TYR A 119 -4.94 11.87 -0.09
C TYR A 119 -4.06 12.98 -0.65
N PRO A 120 -4.55 14.25 -0.71
CA PRO A 120 -3.76 15.36 -1.18
C PRO A 120 -2.58 15.59 -0.23
N GLY A 121 -1.36 15.37 -0.71
CA GLY A 121 -0.12 15.50 0.09
C GLY A 121 0.63 14.18 0.32
N VAL A 122 0.05 13.04 -0.05
CA VAL A 122 0.73 11.74 -0.04
C VAL A 122 1.29 11.45 -1.44
N GLY A 123 2.61 11.40 -1.55
CA GLY A 123 3.32 11.24 -2.82
C GLY A 123 3.41 12.52 -3.66
N PRO A 124 3.94 12.45 -4.91
CA PRO A 124 4.40 11.25 -5.60
C PRO A 124 5.69 10.68 -4.98
N TYR A 125 5.70 9.39 -4.70
CA TYR A 125 6.89 8.67 -4.23
C TYR A 125 7.59 8.00 -5.40
N ARG A 126 8.90 8.20 -5.53
CA ARG A 126 9.70 7.60 -6.60
C ARG A 126 10.65 6.58 -5.99
N PHE A 127 10.45 5.33 -6.35
CA PHE A 127 11.22 4.19 -5.89
C PHE A 127 12.18 3.72 -6.97
N HIS A 128 13.38 3.31 -6.56
CA HIS A 128 14.28 2.64 -7.48
C HIS A 128 13.75 1.24 -7.79
N GLY A 129 13.57 0.88 -9.07
CA GLY A 129 12.86 -0.34 -9.44
C GLY A 129 13.51 -1.63 -8.95
N ALA A 130 14.84 -1.66 -8.80
CA ALA A 130 15.54 -2.79 -8.20
C ALA A 130 15.19 -2.99 -6.72
N GLY A 131 15.18 -1.91 -5.93
CA GLY A 131 14.76 -1.94 -4.52
C GLY A 131 13.28 -2.30 -4.39
N TYR A 132 12.43 -1.64 -5.17
CA TYR A 132 11.00 -1.89 -5.24
C TYR A 132 10.67 -3.36 -5.51
N ARG A 133 11.27 -3.94 -6.56
CA ARG A 133 11.07 -5.34 -6.94
C ARG A 133 11.54 -6.28 -5.82
N SER A 134 12.67 -5.99 -5.19
CA SER A 134 13.23 -6.82 -4.12
C SER A 134 12.28 -6.89 -2.92
N VAL A 135 11.65 -5.78 -2.54
CA VAL A 135 10.67 -5.73 -1.45
C VAL A 135 9.43 -6.57 -1.78
N LEU A 136 8.89 -6.44 -3.00
CA LEU A 136 7.72 -7.21 -3.43
C LEU A 136 7.99 -8.71 -3.56
N LEU A 137 9.18 -9.10 -4.04
CA LEU A 137 9.58 -10.50 -4.09
C LEU A 137 9.68 -11.10 -2.69
N ARG A 138 10.24 -10.36 -1.72
CA ARG A 138 10.34 -10.79 -0.32
C ARG A 138 8.96 -11.03 0.31
N LEU A 139 7.98 -10.19 -0.03
CA LEU A 139 6.59 -10.37 0.40
C LEU A 139 5.97 -11.65 -0.18
N LEU A 140 6.19 -11.91 -1.49
CA LEU A 140 5.74 -13.14 -2.14
C LEU A 140 6.36 -14.38 -1.51
N GLU A 141 7.67 -14.39 -1.26
CA GLU A 141 8.38 -15.49 -0.59
C GLU A 141 7.86 -15.72 0.83
N SER A 142 7.65 -14.66 1.60
CA SER A 142 7.09 -14.72 2.96
C SER A 142 5.68 -15.31 2.98
N SER A 143 4.89 -15.12 1.92
CA SER A 143 3.59 -15.76 1.78
C SER A 143 3.65 -17.23 1.37
N ALA A 144 4.62 -17.58 0.52
CA ALA A 144 4.81 -18.95 0.05
C ALA A 144 5.23 -19.87 1.21
N CYS A 145 6.15 -19.41 2.07
CA CYS A 145 6.58 -20.13 3.27
C CYS A 145 5.40 -20.44 4.21
N ARG A 146 4.45 -19.51 4.33
CA ARG A 146 3.28 -19.63 5.21
C ARG A 146 2.21 -20.60 4.72
N ARG A 147 2.17 -20.88 3.40
CA ARG A 147 1.21 -21.82 2.79
C ARG A 147 1.64 -23.29 2.91
N VAL A 148 2.88 -23.54 3.35
CA VAL A 148 3.49 -24.88 3.41
C VAL A 148 3.63 -25.38 4.86
N ALA A 149 3.27 -24.54 5.84
CA ALA A 149 3.20 -24.89 7.27
C ALA A 149 1.76 -25.21 7.68
#